data_AF-A0A094AAI3-F1
#
_entry.id   AF-A0A094AAI3-F1
#
_cell.length_a   1.000
_cell.length_b   1.000
_cell.length_c   1.000
_cell.angle_alpha   90.00
_cell.angle_beta   90.00
_cell.angle_gamma   90.00
#
_symmetry.space_group_name_H-M   'P 1'
#
loop_
_entity.id
_entity.type
_entity.pdbx_description
1 polymer ?
#
loop_
_entity_poly.entity_id
_entity_poly.type
_entity_poly.pdbx_seq_one_letter_code
_entity_poly.pdbx_strand_id
1 'polypeptide(L)'
;MAPTDYTIPDPALTVLGASVQCDTLRAALRQLSLDIDLIVSSPMRRTLETATNALGWRISEGCPAIALAEFQENSAKPCDTGSDAAAMAAAWPAFDWSEVDSVFPAKTGL
;
A
#
# COMPACT_ATOMS: atom_id res chain seq x y z
N MET A 1 -21.48 3.88 -11.32
CA MET A 1 -20.31 3.02 -11.09
C MET A 1 -19.21 3.52 -11.99
N ALA A 2 -18.03 3.88 -11.47
CA ALA A 2 -16.90 4.17 -12.34
C ALA A 2 -16.58 2.88 -13.14
N PRO A 3 -16.29 2.97 -14.45
CA PRO A 3 -15.98 1.78 -15.24
C PRO A 3 -14.69 1.14 -14.69
N THR A 4 -14.69 -0.20 -14.62
CA THR A 4 -13.51 -0.95 -14.22
C THR A 4 -12.50 -0.95 -15.36
N ASP A 5 -11.43 -0.17 -15.22
CA ASP A 5 -10.34 -0.13 -16.18
C ASP A 5 -9.15 -0.94 -15.64
N TYR A 6 -8.94 -2.12 -16.22
CA TYR A 6 -7.85 -3.02 -15.85
C TYR A 6 -6.52 -2.66 -16.52
N THR A 7 -6.50 -1.68 -17.42
CA THR A 7 -5.33 -1.33 -18.24
C THR A 7 -4.43 -0.31 -17.57
N ILE A 8 -4.91 0.37 -16.52
CA ILE A 8 -4.15 1.37 -15.77
C ILE A 8 -3.06 0.65 -14.96
N PRO A 9 -1.76 0.92 -15.20
CA PRO A 9 -0.68 0.30 -14.43
C PRO A 9 -0.63 0.83 -12.99
N ASP A 10 -0.53 -0.07 -12.01
CA ASP A 10 -0.39 0.22 -10.57
C ASP A 10 -1.16 1.50 -10.11
N PRO A 11 -2.49 1.50 -10.25
CA PRO A 11 -3.29 2.72 -10.13
C PRO A 11 -3.19 3.30 -8.72
N ALA A 12 -3.19 4.63 -8.66
CA ALA A 12 -3.40 5.36 -7.42
C ALA A 12 -4.85 5.19 -6.93
N LEU A 13 -5.07 5.52 -5.66
CA LEU A 13 -6.41 5.71 -5.12
C LEU A 13 -7.14 6.80 -5.89
N THR A 14 -8.45 6.61 -6.04
CA THR A 14 -9.34 7.69 -6.47
C THR A 14 -9.39 8.78 -5.39
N VAL A 15 -9.87 9.97 -5.75
CA VAL A 15 -10.11 11.06 -4.77
C VAL A 15 -10.97 10.58 -3.60
N LEU A 16 -12.01 9.78 -3.87
CA LEU A 16 -12.86 9.19 -2.83
C LEU A 16 -12.08 8.25 -1.91
N GLY A 17 -11.20 7.42 -2.49
CA GLY A 17 -10.35 6.48 -1.75
C GLY A 17 -9.35 7.21 -0.86
N ALA A 18 -8.61 8.15 -1.44
CA ALA A 18 -7.55 8.88 -0.75
C ALA A 18 -8.06 9.80 0.37
N SER A 19 -9.27 10.36 0.23
CA SER A 19 -9.85 11.25 1.23
C SER A 19 -10.86 10.52 2.11
N VAL A 20 -12.09 10.34 1.63
CA VAL A 20 -13.23 9.88 2.44
C VAL A 20 -13.00 8.50 3.04
N GLN A 21 -12.54 7.52 2.24
CA GLN A 21 -12.38 6.14 2.72
C GLN A 21 -11.21 6.02 3.70
N CYS A 22 -10.05 6.62 3.38
CA CYS A 22 -8.90 6.62 4.29
C CYS A 22 -9.17 7.39 5.59
N ASP A 23 -9.85 8.53 5.53
CA ASP A 23 -10.20 9.31 6.73
C ASP A 23 -11.17 8.55 7.63
N THR A 24 -12.15 7.87 7.03
CA THR A 24 -13.10 7.01 7.76
C THR A 24 -12.37 5.86 8.44
N LEU A 25 -11.46 5.19 7.73
CA LEU A 25 -10.64 4.11 8.28
C LEU A 25 -9.76 4.61 9.43
N ARG A 26 -9.08 5.76 9.26
CA ARG A 26 -8.26 6.39 10.30
C ARG A 26 -9.07 6.69 11.56
N ALA A 27 -10.24 7.30 11.41
CA ALA A 27 -11.11 7.62 12.53
C ALA A 27 -11.56 6.37 13.29
N ALA A 28 -11.96 5.32 12.55
CA ALA A 28 -12.34 4.04 13.14
C ALA A 28 -11.18 3.40 13.91
N LEU A 29 -9.99 3.30 13.30
CA LEU A 29 -8.81 2.70 13.93
C LEU A 29 -8.41 3.43 15.23
N ARG A 30 -8.47 4.76 15.26
CA ARG A 30 -8.15 5.55 16.47
C ARG A 30 -9.17 5.41 17.59
N GLN A 31 -10.38 4.94 17.29
CA GLN A 31 -11.41 4.66 18.30
C GLN A 31 -11.27 3.26 18.89
N LEU A 32 -10.61 2.35 18.18
CA LEU A 32 -10.32 1.02 18.69
C LEU A 32 -9.13 1.11 19.66
N SER A 33 -9.23 0.42 20.80
CA SER A 33 -8.09 0.22 21.71
C SER A 33 -7.12 -0.83 21.15
N LEU A 34 -6.62 -0.60 19.93
CA LEU A 34 -5.63 -1.45 19.28
C LEU A 34 -4.23 -0.95 19.61
N ASP A 35 -3.37 -1.87 20.04
CA ASP A 35 -1.94 -1.62 20.00
C ASP A 35 -1.43 -2.07 18.62
N ILE A 36 -1.01 -1.10 17.81
CA ILE A 36 -0.49 -1.36 16.47
C ILE A 36 1.03 -1.27 16.57
N ASP A 37 1.67 -2.43 16.60
CA ASP A 37 3.13 -2.57 16.71
C ASP A 37 3.82 -2.73 15.35
N LEU A 38 3.08 -3.08 14.30
CA LEU A 38 3.62 -3.27 12.95
C LEU A 38 2.55 -2.98 11.90
N ILE A 39 2.94 -2.27 10.86
CA ILE A 39 2.13 -2.06 9.65
C ILE A 39 2.80 -2.82 8.50
N VAL A 40 2.06 -3.72 7.86
CA VAL A 40 2.53 -4.45 6.68
C VAL A 40 1.64 -4.07 5.50
N SER A 41 2.24 -3.75 4.37
CA SER A 41 1.53 -3.42 3.13
C SER A 41 2.19 -4.08 1.94
N SER A 42 1.42 -4.30 0.87
CA SER A 42 2.03 -4.66 -0.41
C SER A 42 2.81 -3.45 -0.97
N PRO A 43 3.88 -3.66 -1.76
CA PRO A 43 4.63 -2.59 -2.44
C PRO A 43 3.87 -1.95 -3.63
N MET A 44 2.53 -1.93 -3.59
CA MET A 44 1.67 -1.33 -4.63
C MET A 44 1.21 0.07 -4.25
N ARG A 45 1.02 0.96 -5.23
CA ARG A 45 0.71 2.38 -5.00
C ARG A 45 -0.53 2.57 -4.13
N ARG A 46 -1.67 1.98 -4.51
CA ARG A 46 -2.93 2.12 -3.77
C ARG A 46 -2.85 1.62 -2.33
N THR A 47 -2.04 0.60 -2.04
CA THR A 47 -1.93 0.03 -0.69
C THR A 47 -1.01 0.89 0.17
N LEU A 48 0.07 1.41 -0.41
CA LEU A 48 0.97 2.36 0.26
C LEU A 48 0.29 3.70 0.53
N GLU A 49 -0.52 4.21 -0.40
CA GLU A 49 -1.35 5.40 -0.17
C GLU A 49 -2.37 5.17 0.94
N THR A 50 -3.04 4.01 0.95
CA THR A 50 -4.00 3.66 2.02
C THR A 50 -3.31 3.58 3.38
N ALA A 51 -2.20 2.83 3.47
CA ALA A 51 -1.43 2.70 4.70
C ALA A 51 -0.92 4.06 5.19
N THR A 52 -0.40 4.89 4.29
CA THR A 52 0.07 6.24 4.62
C THR A 52 -1.08 7.14 5.11
N ASN A 53 -2.18 7.20 4.36
CA ASN A 53 -3.28 8.13 4.66
C ASN A 53 -4.09 7.72 5.89
N ALA A 54 -4.27 6.40 6.11
CA ALA A 54 -5.08 5.89 7.20
C ALA A 54 -4.28 5.58 8.48
N LEU A 55 -3.04 5.11 8.35
CA LEU A 55 -2.18 4.66 9.45
C LEU A 55 -0.91 5.51 9.63
N GLY A 56 -0.66 6.51 8.79
CA GLY A 56 0.56 7.33 8.86
C GLY A 56 0.76 8.07 10.19
N TRP A 57 -0.30 8.29 10.96
CA TRP A 57 -0.20 8.80 12.33
C TRP A 57 0.62 7.86 13.21
N ARG A 58 0.43 6.55 13.06
CA ARG A 58 1.12 5.52 13.83
C ARG A 58 2.55 5.31 13.36
N ILE A 59 2.79 5.39 12.05
CA ILE A 59 4.15 5.43 11.47
C ILE A 59 4.94 6.62 12.04
N SER A 60 4.30 7.79 12.12
CA SER A 60 4.91 9.01 12.68
C SER A 60 5.23 8.90 14.17
N GLU A 61 4.53 8.02 14.91
CA GLU A 61 4.81 7.69 16.31
C GLU A 61 5.90 6.62 16.47
N GLY A 62 6.53 6.18 15.37
CA GLY A 62 7.63 5.22 15.39
C GLY A 62 7.22 3.76 15.20
N CYS A 63 5.96 3.48 14.84
CA CYS A 63 5.58 2.12 14.47
C CYS A 63 6.27 1.71 13.16
N PRO A 64 6.97 0.56 13.14
CA PRO A 64 7.54 0.02 11.91
C PRO A 64 6.48 -0.19 10.83
N ALA A 65 6.83 0.18 9.60
CA ALA A 65 6.05 -0.10 8.40
C ALA A 65 6.92 -0.88 7.42
N ILE A 66 6.44 -2.00 6.89
CA ILE A 66 7.20 -2.88 5.99
C ILE A 66 6.40 -3.09 4.69
N ALA A 67 7.11 -3.03 3.57
CA ALA A 67 6.59 -3.44 2.27
C ALA A 67 6.94 -4.92 2.01
N LEU A 68 5.93 -5.77 1.75
CA LEU A 68 6.13 -7.20 1.48
C LEU A 68 5.43 -7.62 0.19
N ALA A 69 6.17 -8.21 -0.73
CA ALA A 69 5.71 -8.53 -2.09
C ALA A 69 4.64 -9.62 -2.11
N GLU A 70 4.60 -10.49 -1.10
CA GLU A 70 3.63 -11.58 -0.90
C GLU A 70 2.19 -11.07 -0.75
N PHE A 71 2.02 -9.80 -0.38
CA PHE A 71 0.71 -9.17 -0.19
C PHE A 71 0.15 -8.52 -1.46
N GLN A 72 0.86 -8.63 -2.60
CA GLN A 72 0.40 -8.06 -3.86
C GLN A 72 -0.85 -8.77 -4.42
N GLU A 73 -1.58 -8.10 -5.31
CA GLU A 73 -2.75 -8.68 -5.95
C GLU A 73 -2.39 -9.88 -6.85
N ASN A 74 -3.30 -10.86 -6.95
CA ASN A 74 -3.01 -12.18 -7.53
C ASN A 74 -2.98 -12.22 -9.07
N SER A 75 -3.53 -11.22 -9.74
CA SER A 75 -3.71 -11.23 -11.18
C SER A 75 -2.54 -10.56 -11.91
N ALA A 76 -2.31 -10.97 -13.16
CA ALA A 76 -1.28 -10.37 -14.03
C ALA A 76 -1.78 -9.20 -14.87
N LYS A 77 -2.93 -8.60 -14.51
CA LYS A 77 -3.42 -7.40 -15.18
C LYS A 77 -2.52 -6.20 -14.84
N PRO A 78 -2.41 -5.19 -15.71
CA PRO A 78 -1.66 -3.96 -15.42
C PRO A 78 -2.03 -3.31 -14.08
N CYS A 79 -3.31 -3.27 -13.75
CA CYS A 79 -3.79 -2.70 -12.49
C CYS A 79 -3.40 -3.52 -11.25
N ASP A 80 -3.08 -4.79 -11.43
CA ASP A 80 -2.75 -5.72 -10.35
C ASP A 80 -1.23 -5.97 -10.28
N THR A 81 -0.46 -5.39 -11.19
CA THR A 81 1.01 -5.47 -11.22
C THR A 81 1.59 -4.19 -10.62
N GLY A 82 2.53 -4.34 -9.68
CA GLY A 82 3.17 -3.20 -9.01
C GLY A 82 4.13 -2.42 -9.90
N SER A 83 4.50 -1.23 -9.46
CA SER A 83 5.56 -0.42 -10.07
C SER A 83 6.97 -0.92 -9.69
N ASP A 84 8.00 -0.32 -10.29
CA ASP A 84 9.40 -0.54 -9.93
C ASP A 84 9.66 -0.28 -8.43
N ALA A 85 10.26 -1.25 -7.73
CA ALA A 85 10.46 -1.20 -6.29
C ALA A 85 11.33 -0.01 -5.85
N ALA A 86 12.38 0.32 -6.61
CA ALA A 86 13.29 1.41 -6.25
C ALA A 86 12.59 2.78 -6.36
N ALA A 87 11.79 2.98 -7.41
CA ALA A 87 10.97 4.17 -7.56
C ALA A 87 9.93 4.31 -6.44
N MET A 88 9.30 3.19 -6.04
CA MET A 88 8.34 3.19 -4.94
C MET A 88 9.00 3.44 -3.58
N ALA A 89 10.17 2.83 -3.33
CA ALA A 89 10.94 3.09 -2.12
C ALA A 89 11.35 4.56 -1.96
N ALA A 90 11.73 5.21 -3.08
CA ALA A 90 12.04 6.63 -3.09
C ALA A 90 10.82 7.52 -2.75
N ALA A 91 9.61 7.09 -3.14
CA ALA A 91 8.36 7.82 -2.86
C ALA A 91 7.80 7.54 -1.46
N TRP A 92 8.06 6.36 -0.88
CA TRP A 92 7.63 5.96 0.47
C TRP A 92 8.82 5.54 1.35
N PRO A 93 9.72 6.48 1.71
CA PRO A 93 10.93 6.17 2.46
C PRO A 93 10.67 5.77 3.93
N ALA A 94 9.44 5.93 4.41
CA ALA A 94 9.04 5.53 5.76
C ALA A 94 8.76 4.02 5.89
N PHE A 95 8.61 3.32 4.77
CA PHE A 95 8.48 1.86 4.76
C PHE A 95 9.87 1.23 4.68
N ASP A 96 10.05 0.09 5.33
CA ASP A 96 11.17 -0.80 5.11
C ASP A 96 10.93 -1.64 3.86
N TRP A 97 11.91 -1.60 2.95
CA TRP A 97 11.89 -2.28 1.65
C TRP A 97 12.93 -3.41 1.57
N SER A 98 13.66 -3.67 2.66
CA SER A 98 14.77 -4.63 2.67
C SER A 98 14.36 -6.07 2.36
N GLU A 99 13.11 -6.42 2.67
CA GLU A 99 12.51 -7.75 2.44
C GLU A 99 11.69 -7.84 1.15
N VAL A 100 11.65 -6.78 0.32
CA VAL A 100 10.93 -6.85 -0.96
C VAL A 100 11.70 -7.77 -1.91
N ASP A 101 11.05 -8.86 -2.34
CA ASP A 101 11.65 -9.82 -3.26
C ASP A 101 12.17 -9.12 -4.52
N SER A 102 13.43 -9.42 -4.87
CA SER A 102 14.09 -8.97 -6.10
C SER A 102 13.32 -9.28 -7.40
N VAL A 103 12.43 -10.27 -7.41
CA VAL A 103 11.58 -10.58 -8.58
C VAL A 103 10.34 -9.69 -8.66
N PHE A 104 9.96 -8.98 -7.59
CA PHE A 104 8.88 -8.01 -7.64
C PHE A 104 9.19 -6.92 -8.70
N PRO A 105 8.20 -6.47 -9.51
CA PRO A 105 6.77 -6.76 -9.48
C PRO A 105 6.31 -7.95 -10.35
N ALA A 106 7.21 -8.84 -10.75
CA ALA A 106 6.86 -9.98 -11.58
C ALA A 106 5.83 -10.89 -10.90
N LYS A 107 4.93 -11.44 -11.71
CA LYS A 107 3.89 -12.40 -11.29
C LYS A 107 4.33 -13.86 -11.44
N THR A 108 5.62 -14.09 -11.66
CA THR A 108 6.20 -15.41 -11.85
C THR A 108 6.74 -15.92 -10.53
N GLY A 109 5.84 -16.38 -9.66
CA GLY A 109 6.19 -17.08 -8.42
C GLY A 109 6.63 -16.18 -7.27
N LEU A 110 5.62 -15.64 -6.57
CA LEU A 110 5.58 -15.48 -5.11
C LEU A 110 4.41 -16.32 -4.60
#